data_AF-A0A7X3FUL4-F1
#
_entry.id   AF-A0A7X3FUL4-F1
#
_cell.length_a   1.000
_cell.length_b   1.000
_cell.length_c   1.000
_cell.angle_alpha   90.00
_cell.angle_beta   90.00
_cell.angle_gamma   90.00
#
_symmetry.space_group_name_H-M   'P 1'
#
loop_
_entity.id
_entity.type
_entity.pdbx_description
1 polymer ?
#
loop_
_entity_poly.entity_id
_entity_poly.type
_entity_poly.pdbx_seq_one_letter_code
_entity_poly.pdbx_strand_id
1 'polypeptide(L)'
;MDTDFEFLLYKDAADRLGISIDSVRRQARRKGWPKKQGNDGKARVGIPVDRLQDSPPDRPEDSPPDSPQDTVPALLARVAELQAELAVAAARDAGQERLILSLQEDRDAWRAQARRPFWRRLVA
;
A
#
# COMPACT_ATOMS: atom_id res chain seq x y z
N MET A 1 -36.26 23.33 -9.18
CA MET A 1 -34.89 23.73 -9.56
C MET A 1 -34.54 22.85 -10.73
N ASP A 2 -34.79 23.34 -11.94
CA ASP A 2 -34.35 22.64 -13.15
C ASP A 2 -32.83 22.68 -13.16
N THR A 3 -32.19 21.51 -13.02
CA THR A 3 -30.74 21.43 -13.13
C THR A 3 -30.39 21.65 -14.60
N ASP A 4 -29.91 22.84 -14.94
CA ASP A 4 -29.37 23.10 -16.26
C ASP A 4 -28.08 22.30 -16.44
N PHE A 5 -27.99 21.57 -17.55
CA PHE A 5 -26.84 20.74 -17.89
C PHE A 5 -26.12 21.31 -19.11
N GLU A 6 -24.82 21.57 -18.97
CA GLU A 6 -23.95 21.90 -20.09
C GLU A 6 -23.29 20.63 -20.64
N PHE A 7 -23.48 20.34 -21.93
CA PHE A 7 -22.91 19.15 -22.59
C PHE A 7 -21.48 19.40 -23.07
N LEU A 8 -20.51 18.89 -22.33
CA LEU A 8 -19.08 19.04 -22.61
C LEU A 8 -18.44 17.69 -22.96
N LEU A 9 -17.35 17.70 -23.72
CA LEU A 9 -16.52 16.50 -23.83
C LEU A 9 -15.94 16.17 -22.45
N TYR A 10 -15.61 14.90 -22.23
CA TYR A 10 -14.98 14.47 -20.98
C TYR A 10 -13.70 15.24 -20.65
N LYS A 11 -12.93 15.62 -21.67
CA LYS A 11 -11.72 16.43 -21.50
C LYS A 11 -12.07 17.86 -21.06
N ASP A 12 -12.97 18.53 -21.78
CA ASP A 12 -13.35 19.90 -21.45
C ASP A 12 -14.05 19.98 -20.09
N ALA A 13 -14.83 18.96 -19.72
CA ALA A 13 -15.43 18.82 -18.41
C ALA A 13 -14.37 18.63 -17.31
N ALA A 14 -13.33 17.83 -17.57
CA ALA A 14 -12.20 17.65 -16.67
C ALA A 14 -11.44 18.96 -16.46
N ASP A 15 -11.15 19.66 -17.55
CA ASP A 15 -10.43 20.94 -17.54
C ASP A 15 -11.23 22.01 -16.75
N ARG A 16 -12.56 22.06 -16.93
CA ARG A 16 -13.41 23.03 -16.20
C ARG A 16 -13.67 22.67 -14.75
N LEU A 17 -13.73 21.39 -14.41
CA LEU A 17 -13.95 20.93 -13.03
C LEU A 17 -12.63 20.80 -12.24
N GLY A 18 -11.47 20.95 -12.87
CA GLY A 18 -10.17 20.76 -12.24
C GLY A 18 -9.84 19.32 -11.84
N ILE A 19 -10.56 18.32 -12.37
CA ILE A 19 -10.42 16.91 -11.99
C ILE A 19 -9.95 16.04 -13.15
N SER A 20 -9.50 14.81 -12.87
CA SER A 20 -9.12 13.87 -13.94
C SER A 20 -10.32 13.43 -14.80
N ILE A 21 -10.05 13.08 -16.07
CA ILE A 21 -11.07 12.53 -17.00
C ILE A 21 -11.76 11.29 -16.43
N ASP A 22 -11.02 10.42 -15.73
CA ASP A 22 -11.58 9.23 -15.10
C ASP A 22 -12.48 9.56 -13.89
N SER A 23 -12.14 10.60 -13.14
CA SER A 23 -13.00 11.13 -12.07
C SER A 23 -14.32 11.66 -12.65
N VAL A 24 -14.28 12.41 -13.77
CA VAL A 24 -15.50 12.84 -14.49
C VAL A 24 -16.34 11.63 -14.90
N ARG A 25 -15.73 10.59 -15.47
CA ARG A 25 -16.42 9.38 -15.91
C ARG A 25 -17.06 8.63 -14.72
N ARG A 26 -16.34 8.50 -13.62
CA ARG A 26 -16.85 7.86 -12.38
C ARG A 26 -18.02 8.66 -11.80
N GLN A 27 -17.91 9.98 -11.77
CA GLN A 27 -18.94 10.87 -11.25
C GLN A 27 -20.20 10.84 -12.13
N ALA A 28 -20.04 10.89 -13.46
CA ALA A 28 -21.15 10.77 -14.40
C ALA A 28 -21.91 9.43 -14.22
N ARG A 29 -21.19 8.34 -13.98
CA ARG A 29 -21.80 7.03 -13.66
C ARG A 29 -22.52 7.03 -12.32
N ARG A 30 -21.88 7.55 -11.27
CA ARG A 30 -22.41 7.54 -9.89
C ARG A 30 -23.63 8.44 -9.73
N LYS A 31 -23.63 9.60 -10.39
CA LYS A 31 -24.67 10.63 -10.28
C LYS A 31 -25.68 10.60 -11.43
N GLY A 32 -25.54 9.65 -12.36
CA GLY A 32 -26.47 9.48 -13.47
C GLY A 32 -26.52 10.67 -14.43
N TRP A 33 -25.40 11.36 -14.64
CA TRP A 33 -25.36 12.53 -15.51
C TRP A 33 -25.70 12.16 -16.96
N PRO A 34 -26.51 12.98 -17.65
CA PRO A 34 -26.97 12.67 -18.99
C PRO A 34 -25.78 12.61 -19.96
N LYS A 35 -25.82 11.67 -20.90
CA LYS A 35 -24.78 11.47 -21.91
C LYS A 35 -25.41 11.64 -23.29
N LYS A 36 -24.75 12.40 -24.16
CA LYS A 36 -25.19 12.63 -25.54
C LYS A 36 -24.03 12.41 -26.49
N GLN A 37 -24.29 11.74 -27.61
CA GLN A 37 -23.32 11.68 -28.69
C GLN A 37 -23.41 12.99 -29.49
N GLY A 38 -22.30 13.68 -29.64
CA GLY A 38 -22.21 14.86 -30.50
C GLY A 38 -22.27 14.47 -31.97
N ASN A 39 -22.61 15.43 -32.82
CA ASN A 39 -22.64 15.26 -34.28
C ASN A 39 -21.23 14.98 -34.87
N ASP A 40 -20.19 15.17 -34.06
CA ASP A 40 -18.78 14.84 -34.31
C ASP A 40 -18.43 13.38 -33.94
N GLY A 41 -19.41 12.57 -33.52
CA GLY A 41 -19.23 11.20 -33.06
C GLY A 41 -18.66 11.08 -31.65
N LYS A 42 -18.33 12.20 -30.99
CA LYS A 42 -17.70 12.20 -29.66
C LYS A 42 -18.75 12.19 -28.55
N ALA A 43 -18.50 11.43 -27.49
CA ALA A 43 -19.38 11.38 -26.33
C ALA A 43 -19.22 12.65 -25.47
N ARG A 44 -20.34 13.32 -25.20
CA ARG A 44 -20.45 14.47 -24.31
C ARG A 44 -21.27 14.11 -23.08
N VAL A 45 -20.87 14.65 -21.93
CA VAL A 45 -21.54 14.48 -20.64
C VAL A 45 -22.17 15.81 -20.24
N GLY A 46 -23.42 15.78 -19.81
CA GLY A 46 -24.12 16.93 -19.25
C GLY A 46 -23.65 17.16 -17.82
N ILE A 47 -22.90 18.25 -17.62
CA ILE A 47 -22.42 18.69 -16.31
C ILE A 47 -23.42 19.74 -15.78
N PRO A 48 -23.95 19.59 -14.56
CA PRO A 48 -24.77 20.63 -13.93
C PRO A 48 -24.06 21.97 -13.88
N VAL A 49 -24.70 23.06 -14.32
CA VAL A 49 -24.09 24.40 -14.36
C VAL A 49 -23.63 24.86 -12.97
N ASP A 50 -24.38 24.52 -11.91
CA ASP A 50 -24.00 24.81 -10.52
C ASP A 50 -22.61 24.24 -10.17
N ARG A 51 -22.27 23.06 -10.69
CA ARG A 51 -20.96 22.42 -10.46
C ARG A 51 -19.82 23.12 -11.18
N LEU A 52 -20.11 23.75 -12.32
CA LEU A 52 -19.13 24.51 -13.08
C LEU A 52 -18.77 25.83 -12.41
N GLN A 53 -19.72 26.45 -11.69
CA GLN A 53 -19.51 27.72 -11.00
C GLN A 53 -18.80 27.54 -9.64
N ASP A 54 -19.07 26.43 -8.95
CA ASP A 54 -18.51 26.12 -7.63
C ASP A 54 -17.12 25.46 -7.67
N SER A 55 -16.48 25.30 -8.84
CA SER A 55 -15.14 24.70 -8.92
C SER A 55 -14.07 25.80 -8.89
N PRO A 56 -13.47 26.13 -7.72
CA PRO A 56 -12.22 26.88 -7.70
C PRO A 56 -11.12 26.08 -8.42
N PRO A 57 -10.10 26.75 -9.00
CA PRO A 57 -8.99 26.08 -9.66
C PRO A 57 -8.06 25.49 -8.61
N ASP A 58 -8.48 24.39 -7.97
CA ASP A 58 -7.64 23.61 -7.08
C ASP A 58 -7.29 22.24 -7.69
N ARG A 59 -6.01 21.91 -7.53
CA ARG A 59 -5.28 20.75 -8.05
C ARG A 59 -6.01 19.41 -7.81
N PRO A 60 -5.72 18.36 -8.61
CA PRO A 60 -6.27 17.04 -8.38
C PRO A 60 -5.55 16.36 -7.20
N GLU A 61 -5.96 16.69 -5.98
CA GLU A 61 -5.87 15.81 -4.81
C GLU A 61 -7.26 15.23 -4.56
N ASP A 62 -7.66 14.23 -5.34
CA ASP A 62 -8.85 13.42 -5.01
C ASP A 62 -8.49 11.95 -5.15
N SER A 63 -7.49 11.56 -4.36
CA SER A 63 -7.46 10.22 -3.77
C SER A 63 -8.61 10.14 -2.75
N PRO A 64 -9.32 9.01 -2.67
CA PRO A 64 -10.37 8.81 -1.66
C PRO A 64 -9.82 9.13 -0.26
N PRO A 65 -10.67 9.55 0.71
CA PRO A 65 -10.18 10.05 1.99
C PRO A 65 -9.22 9.04 2.58
N ASP A 66 -7.96 9.46 2.76
CA ASP A 66 -6.98 8.73 3.56
C ASP A 66 -7.72 8.34 4.84
N SER A 67 -7.79 7.04 5.13
CA SER A 67 -8.28 6.65 6.45
C SER A 67 -7.37 7.39 7.45
N PRO A 68 -7.85 7.77 8.65
CA PRO A 68 -6.99 8.44 9.64
C PRO A 68 -5.69 7.64 9.98
N GLN A 69 -5.62 6.37 9.59
CA GLN A 69 -4.46 5.49 9.65
C GLN A 69 -3.44 5.64 8.49
N ASP A 70 -3.82 6.23 7.36
CA ASP A 70 -3.00 6.37 6.15
C ASP A 70 -2.25 7.71 6.09
N THR A 71 -2.27 8.49 7.17
CA THR A 71 -1.45 9.70 7.25
C THR A 71 0.04 9.32 7.26
N VAL A 72 0.89 10.10 6.56
CA VAL A 72 2.34 9.86 6.51
C VAL A 72 2.96 9.68 7.91
N PRO A 73 2.60 10.46 8.95
CA PRO A 73 3.11 10.22 10.30
C PRO A 73 2.68 8.88 10.90
N ALA A 74 1.43 8.44 10.67
CA ALA A 74 0.93 7.15 11.14
C ALA A 74 1.64 5.97 10.45
N LEU A 75 1.89 6.09 9.14
CA LEU A 75 2.65 5.09 8.38
C LEU A 75 4.11 5.00 8.87
N LEU A 76 4.77 6.14 9.12
CA LEU A 76 6.13 6.16 9.66
C LEU A 76 6.20 5.54 11.07
N ALA A 77 5.22 5.81 11.92
CA ALA A 77 5.12 5.18 13.24
C ALA A 77 4.96 3.65 13.12
N ARG A 78 4.11 3.18 12.19
CA ARG A 78 3.93 1.75 11.94
C ARG A 78 5.18 1.09 11.39
N VAL A 79 5.92 1.77 10.50
CA VAL A 79 7.22 1.28 10.01
C VAL A 79 8.22 1.14 11.15
N ALA A 80 8.32 2.14 12.03
CA ALA A 80 9.24 2.08 13.17
C ALA A 80 8.91 0.93 14.13
N GLU A 81 7.62 0.70 14.42
CA GLU A 81 7.16 -0.42 15.22
C GLU A 81 7.53 -1.77 14.58
N LEU A 82 7.23 -1.95 13.29
CA LEU A 82 7.58 -3.16 12.56
C LEU A 82 9.10 -3.39 12.49
N GLN A 83 9.89 -2.34 12.35
CA GLN A 83 11.36 -2.43 12.40
C GLN A 83 11.86 -2.88 13.77
N ALA A 84 11.25 -2.42 14.86
CA ALA A 84 11.59 -2.85 16.21
C ALA A 84 11.23 -4.34 16.43
N GLU A 85 10.05 -4.78 15.99
CA GLU A 85 9.64 -6.19 16.05
C GLU A 85 10.61 -7.09 15.27
N LEU A 86 11.00 -6.68 14.06
CA LEU A 86 11.97 -7.41 13.25
C LEU A 86 13.35 -7.50 13.92
N ALA A 87 13.80 -6.43 14.57
CA ALA A 87 15.07 -6.44 15.30
C ALA A 87 15.05 -7.43 16.47
N VAL A 88 13.93 -7.50 17.20
CA VAL A 88 13.74 -8.47 18.30
C VAL A 88 13.72 -9.90 17.77
N ALA A 89 13.01 -10.16 16.68
CA ALA A 89 12.96 -11.48 16.05
C ALA A 89 14.36 -11.93 15.57
N ALA A 90 15.09 -11.06 14.88
CA ALA A 90 16.45 -11.36 14.41
C ALA A 90 17.42 -11.66 15.57
N ALA A 91 17.31 -10.93 16.69
CA ALA A 91 18.11 -11.20 17.88
C ALA A 91 17.78 -12.58 18.51
N ARG A 92 16.50 -12.97 18.50
CA ARG A 92 16.08 -14.29 18.97
C ARG A 92 16.65 -15.40 18.10
N ASP A 93 16.56 -15.27 16.79
CA ASP A 93 17.06 -16.27 15.83
C ASP A 93 18.58 -16.45 15.96
N ALA A 94 19.33 -15.34 16.01
CA ALA A 94 20.77 -15.38 16.26
C ALA A 94 21.12 -16.04 17.60
N GLY A 95 20.29 -15.85 18.63
CA GLY A 95 20.43 -16.55 19.91
C GLY A 95 20.19 -18.05 19.80
N GLN A 96 19.17 -18.47 19.05
CA GLN A 96 18.86 -19.88 18.82
C GLN A 96 19.98 -20.58 18.03
N GLU A 97 20.51 -19.95 16.99
CA GLU A 97 21.63 -20.48 16.21
C GLU A 97 22.86 -20.73 17.09
N ARG A 98 23.20 -19.78 17.98
CA ARG A 98 24.31 -19.95 18.94
C ARG A 98 24.09 -21.13 19.88
N LEU A 99 22.87 -21.28 20.39
CA LEU A 99 22.52 -22.42 21.26
C LEU A 99 22.59 -23.75 20.51
N ILE A 100 22.14 -23.78 19.26
CA ILE A 100 22.22 -24.98 18.42
C ILE A 100 23.68 -25.36 18.21
N LEU A 101 24.55 -24.39 17.89
CA LEU A 101 25.98 -24.63 17.71
C LEU A 101 26.62 -25.15 19.01
N SER A 102 26.35 -24.52 20.15
CA SER A 102 26.93 -24.99 21.43
C SER A 102 26.48 -26.43 21.76
N LEU A 103 25.20 -26.76 21.51
CA LEU A 103 24.69 -28.12 21.71
C LEU A 103 25.32 -29.13 20.75
N GLN A 104 25.64 -28.72 19.51
CA GLN A 104 26.35 -29.57 18.56
C GLN A 104 27.79 -29.83 19.01
N GLU A 105 28.49 -28.79 19.49
CA GLU A 105 29.85 -28.91 20.04
C GLU A 105 29.88 -29.86 21.24
N ASP A 106 28.95 -29.69 22.20
CA ASP A 106 28.83 -30.58 23.35
C ASP A 106 28.58 -32.02 22.90
N ARG A 107 27.61 -32.23 22.00
CA ARG A 107 27.30 -33.56 21.45
C ARG A 107 28.51 -34.21 20.79
N ASP A 108 29.29 -33.44 20.04
CA ASP A 108 30.43 -33.95 19.31
C ASP A 108 31.61 -34.25 20.25
N ALA A 109 31.80 -33.46 21.31
CA ALA A 109 32.72 -33.76 22.40
C ALA A 109 32.35 -35.06 23.12
N TRP A 110 31.07 -35.25 23.45
CA TRP A 110 30.56 -36.50 24.05
C TRP A 110 30.80 -37.71 23.13
N ARG A 111 30.51 -37.57 21.82
CA ARG A 111 30.78 -38.63 20.83
C ARG A 111 32.26 -38.95 20.71
N ALA A 112 33.13 -37.95 20.72
CA ALA A 112 34.57 -38.14 20.67
C ALA A 112 35.07 -38.89 21.90
N GLN A 113 34.57 -38.55 23.09
CA GLN A 113 34.91 -39.24 24.34
C GLN A 113 34.44 -40.70 24.34
N ALA A 114 33.21 -40.97 23.89
CA ALA A 114 32.68 -42.33 23.79
C ALA A 114 33.43 -43.21 22.78
N ARG A 115 34.00 -42.61 21.71
CA ARG A 115 34.80 -43.30 20.70
C ARG A 115 36.25 -43.55 21.13
N ARG A 116 36.69 -43.06 22.29
CA ARG A 116 38.07 -43.32 22.76
C ARG A 116 38.20 -44.81 23.11
N PRO A 117 39.10 -45.55 22.43
CA PRO A 117 39.26 -46.96 22.68
C PRO A 117 39.77 -47.22 24.10
N PHE A 118 39.10 -48.12 24.82
CA PHE A 118 39.44 -48.47 26.21
C PHE A 118 40.86 -49.04 26.36
N TRP A 119 41.43 -49.63 25.30
CA TRP A 119 42.78 -50.19 25.28
C TRP A 119 43.91 -49.16 25.27
N ARG A 120 43.65 -47.86 24.98
CA ARG A 120 44.69 -46.81 25.11
C ARG A 120 45.16 -46.57 26.55
N ARG A 121 44.48 -47.13 27.56
CA ARG A 121 44.89 -47.10 28.96
C ARG A 121 45.67 -48.35 29.41
N LEU A 122 45.80 -49.37 28.58
CA LEU A 122 46.43 -50.65 28.93
C LEU A 122 47.86 -50.83 28.37
N VAL A 123 48.42 -49.83 27.70
CA VAL A 123 49.76 -49.88 27.07
C VAL A 123 50.71 -48.81 27.66
N ALA A 124 50.46 -48.36 28.89
CA ALA A 124 51.35 -47.45 29.62
C ALA A 124 52.04 -48.19 30.77
#